data_AF-A0A4Y1RCS6-F1
#
_entry.id   AF-A0A4Y1RCS6-F1
#
_cell.length_a   1.000
_cell.length_b   1.000
_cell.length_c   1.000
_cell.angle_alpha   90.00
_cell.angle_beta   90.00
_cell.angle_gamma   90.00
#
_symmetry.space_group_name_H-M   'P 1'
#
loop_
_entity.id
_entity.type
_entity.pdbx_description
1 polymer ?
#
loop_
_entity_poly.entity_id
_entity_poly.type
_entity_poly.pdbx_seq_one_letter_code
_entity_poly.pdbx_strand_id
1 'polypeptide(L)'
;MLRIILDVPTVGGPLMLVDMAGSENIEQAGQIGFEAKMQTAKINQGNIALKRVVESIANGDSHVPFRDSKLTMLLQDSFEDDKQKF
;
A
#
# COMPACT_ATOMS: atom_id res chain seq x y z
N MET A 1 -15.49 -17.96 -6.49
CA MET A 1 -14.16 -17.77 -7.11
C MET A 1 -14.25 -16.53 -7.98
N LEU A 2 -13.60 -15.42 -7.58
CA LEU A 2 -13.53 -14.23 -8.42
C LEU A 2 -12.57 -14.54 -9.58
N ARG A 3 -12.99 -14.29 -10.83
CA ARG A 3 -12.17 -14.52 -12.01
C ARG A 3 -12.07 -13.22 -12.78
N ILE A 4 -10.87 -12.66 -12.83
CA ILE A 4 -10.56 -11.45 -13.60
C ILE A 4 -9.98 -11.90 -14.93
N ILE A 5 -10.60 -11.50 -16.05
CA ILE A 5 -10.06 -11.68 -17.40
C ILE A 5 -9.58 -10.31 -17.86
N LEU A 6 -8.28 -10.19 -18.14
CA LEU A 6 -7.68 -8.97 -18.68
C LEU A 6 -7.27 -9.24 -20.12
N ASP A 7 -7.76 -8.42 -21.03
CA ASP A 7 -7.28 -8.38 -22.42
C ASP A 7 -6.15 -7.34 -22.48
N VAL A 8 -4.91 -7.81 -22.55
CA VAL A 8 -3.72 -6.96 -22.50
C VAL A 8 -3.20 -6.73 -23.92
N PRO A 9 -3.15 -5.50 -24.42
CA PRO A 9 -2.68 -5.21 -25.77
C PRO A 9 -1.17 -5.55 -25.94
N THR A 10 -0.74 -5.72 -27.19
CA THR A 10 0.62 -6.17 -27.56
C THR A 10 1.75 -5.19 -27.20
N VAL A 11 1.43 -4.00 -26.70
CA VAL A 11 2.38 -3.04 -26.14
C VAL A 11 2.38 -3.22 -24.62
N GLY A 12 3.38 -3.94 -24.10
CA GLY A 12 3.41 -4.40 -22.71
C GLY A 12 3.90 -3.35 -21.69
N GLY A 13 3.56 -3.59 -20.43
CA GLY A 13 4.06 -2.87 -19.25
C GLY A 13 3.87 -3.72 -17.99
N PRO A 14 4.57 -3.42 -16.88
CA PRO A 14 4.40 -4.15 -15.63
C PRO A 14 3.00 -3.91 -15.05
N LEU A 15 2.28 -5.00 -14.75
CA LEU A 15 1.02 -4.96 -14.00
C LEU A 15 1.28 -5.50 -12.59
N MET A 16 1.09 -4.67 -11.57
CA MET A 16 1.03 -5.13 -10.18
C MET A 16 -0.42 -5.21 -9.71
N LEU A 17 -0.82 -6.40 -9.28
CA LEU A 17 -2.07 -6.64 -8.59
C LEU A 17 -1.76 -6.89 -7.11
N VAL A 18 -2.27 -6.04 -6.23
CA VAL A 18 -1.99 -6.09 -4.80
C VAL A 18 -3.29 -6.30 -4.04
N ASP A 19 -3.34 -7.38 -3.26
CA ASP A 19 -4.43 -7.63 -2.31
C ASP A 19 -3.98 -7.18 -0.92
N MET A 20 -4.72 -6.26 -0.33
CA MET A 20 -4.40 -5.66 0.96
C MET A 20 -5.37 -6.18 2.01
N ALA A 21 -4.83 -6.66 3.13
CA ALA A 21 -5.63 -6.98 4.30
C ALA A 21 -6.38 -5.74 4.81
N GLY A 22 -7.51 -5.97 5.49
CA GLY A 22 -8.42 -4.92 5.90
C GLY A 22 -7.76 -3.79 6.70
N SER A 23 -8.32 -2.59 6.58
CA SER A 23 -7.87 -1.37 7.26
C SER A 23 -8.73 -1.03 8.48
N GLU A 24 -9.37 -2.03 9.08
CA GLU A 24 -10.33 -1.83 10.16
C GLU A 24 -9.70 -1.18 11.39
N ASN A 25 -10.47 -0.30 12.03
CA ASN A 25 -10.11 0.25 13.32
C ASN A 25 -10.55 -0.75 14.41
N ILE A 26 -9.57 -1.32 15.10
CA ILE A 26 -9.82 -2.34 16.13
C ILE A 26 -10.64 -1.83 17.31
N GLU A 27 -10.55 -0.54 17.64
CA GLU A 27 -11.35 0.07 18.71
C GLU A 27 -12.82 0.17 18.32
N GLN A 28 -13.11 0.50 17.05
CA GLN A 28 -14.48 0.53 16.52
C GLN A 28 -15.03 -0.88 16.31
N ALA A 29 -14.18 -1.86 16.03
CA ALA A 29 -14.56 -3.26 15.90
C ALA A 29 -14.91 -3.95 17.24
N GLY A 30 -14.79 -3.24 18.37
CA GLY A 30 -15.15 -3.75 19.69
C GLY A 30 -14.25 -4.90 20.18
N GLN A 31 -13.08 -5.10 19.57
CA GLN A 31 -12.17 -6.17 20.01
C GLN A 31 -11.30 -5.69 21.18
N ILE A 32 -11.42 -6.41 22.30
CA ILE A 32 -10.86 -6.01 23.60
C ILE A 32 -9.57 -6.77 23.96
N GLY A 33 -9.21 -7.80 23.19
CA GLY A 33 -8.02 -8.63 23.45
C GLY A 33 -6.71 -7.98 23.02
N PHE A 34 -5.70 -8.01 23.91
CA PHE A 34 -4.36 -7.46 23.65
C PHE A 34 -3.68 -8.11 22.44
N GLU A 35 -3.83 -9.42 22.26
CA GLU A 35 -3.25 -10.14 21.12
C GLU A 35 -3.91 -9.75 19.79
N ALA A 36 -5.24 -9.64 19.77
CA ALA A 36 -5.98 -9.17 18.60
C ALA A 36 -5.55 -7.74 18.22
N LYS A 37 -5.41 -6.85 19.22
CA LYS A 37 -4.88 -5.48 19.03
C LYS A 37 -3.51 -5.48 18.38
N MET A 38 -2.60 -6.34 18.84
CA MET A 38 -1.27 -6.44 18.25
C MET A 38 -1.27 -7.03 16.83
N GLN A 39 -2.12 -8.02 16.55
CA GLN A 39 -2.22 -8.61 15.20
C GLN A 39 -2.76 -7.60 14.19
N THR A 40 -3.87 -6.91 14.52
CA THR A 40 -4.43 -5.87 13.64
C THR A 40 -3.48 -4.69 13.50
N ALA A 41 -2.77 -4.29 14.56
CA ALA A 41 -1.75 -3.23 14.46
C ALA A 41 -0.62 -3.59 13.48
N LYS A 42 -0.16 -4.85 13.47
CA LYS A 42 0.86 -5.32 12.52
C LYS A 42 0.36 -5.30 11.07
N ILE A 43 -0.89 -5.71 10.84
CA ILE A 43 -1.51 -5.66 9.51
C ILE A 43 -1.63 -4.20 9.05
N ASN A 44 -2.17 -3.34 9.91
CA ASN A 44 -2.38 -1.93 9.60
C ASN A 44 -1.09 -1.13 9.45
N GLN A 45 0.05 -1.62 9.94
CA GLN A 45 1.33 -0.94 9.78
C GLN A 45 1.66 -0.66 8.31
N GLY A 46 1.43 -1.62 7.42
CA GLY A 46 1.61 -1.43 5.97
C GLY A 46 0.62 -0.41 5.41
N ASN A 47 -0.64 -0.50 5.81
CA ASN A 47 -1.72 0.39 5.34
C ASN A 47 -1.47 1.85 5.78
N ILE A 48 -0.99 2.06 7.00
CA ILE A 48 -0.66 3.39 7.54
C ILE A 48 0.55 3.98 6.81
N ALA A 49 1.61 3.20 6.59
CA ALA A 49 2.77 3.65 5.83
C ALA A 49 2.38 4.05 4.40
N LEU A 50 1.53 3.24 3.73
CA LEU A 50 1.03 3.56 2.40
C LEU A 50 0.22 4.86 2.39
N LYS A 51 -0.66 5.06 3.37
CA LYS A 51 -1.41 6.31 3.50
C LYS A 51 -0.49 7.53 3.60
N ARG A 52 0.56 7.46 4.42
CA ARG A 52 1.55 8.54 4.56
C ARG A 52 2.28 8.84 3.25
N VAL A 53 2.67 7.79 2.51
CA VAL A 53 3.29 7.93 1.19
C VAL A 53 2.37 8.69 0.23
N VAL A 54 1.11 8.28 0.13
CA VAL A 54 0.12 8.93 -0.74
C VAL A 54 -0.11 10.40 -0.34
N GLU A 55 -0.24 10.67 0.96
CA GLU A 55 -0.39 12.03 1.49
C GLU A 55 0.83 12.91 1.16
N SER A 56 2.05 12.42 1.38
CA SER A 56 3.28 13.18 1.07
C SER A 56 3.42 13.47 -0.42
N ILE A 57 3.08 12.52 -1.29
CA ILE A 57 3.06 12.74 -2.74
C ILE A 57 2.01 13.80 -3.11
N ALA A 58 0.79 13.69 -2.58
CA ALA A 58 -0.29 14.63 -2.87
C ALA A 58 0.03 16.05 -2.39
N ASN A 59 0.76 16.18 -1.28
CA ASN A 59 1.21 17.47 -0.75
C ASN A 59 2.44 18.03 -1.49
N GLY A 60 3.11 17.24 -2.32
CA GLY A 60 4.35 17.62 -2.98
C GLY A 60 5.53 17.74 -1.99
N ASP A 61 5.53 16.94 -0.93
CA ASP A 61 6.60 16.93 0.06
C ASP A 61 7.94 16.58 -0.61
N SER A 62 9.03 17.21 -0.14
CA SER A 62 10.38 16.94 -0.67
C SER A 62 10.89 15.54 -0.35
N HIS A 63 10.35 14.92 0.71
CA HIS A 63 10.68 13.57 1.13
C HIS A 63 9.41 12.73 1.22
N VAL A 64 9.40 11.58 0.54
CA VAL A 64 8.31 10.59 0.61
C VAL A 64 8.80 9.37 1.40
N PRO A 65 8.11 8.96 2.47
CA PRO A 65 8.61 7.94 3.41
C PRO A 65 8.38 6.50 2.92
N PHE A 66 8.84 6.14 1.71
CA PHE A 66 8.69 4.79 1.15
C PHE A 66 9.33 3.70 2.03
N ARG A 67 10.32 4.05 2.87
CA ARG A 67 11.07 3.11 3.71
C ARG A 67 10.39 2.75 5.03
N ASP A 68 9.24 3.34 5.35
CA ASP A 68 8.52 3.08 6.61
C ASP A 68 7.97 1.64 6.71
N SER A 69 7.79 0.96 5.57
CA SER A 69 7.36 -0.44 5.55
C SER A 69 7.88 -1.19 4.31
N LYS A 70 7.94 -2.52 4.39
CA LYS A 70 8.28 -3.36 3.22
C LYS A 70 7.26 -3.19 2.09
N LEU A 71 5.99 -2.96 2.41
CA LEU A 71 4.93 -2.74 1.43
C LEU A 71 5.22 -1.48 0.62
N THR A 72 5.50 -0.36 1.29
CA THR A 72 5.79 0.91 0.62
C THR A 72 7.12 0.89 -0.13
N MET A 73 8.12 0.11 0.32
CA MET A 73 9.36 -0.10 -0.43
C MET A 73 9.11 -0.86 -1.74
N LEU A 74 8.26 -1.90 -1.72
CA LEU A 74 7.92 -2.67 -2.92
C LEU A 74 7.09 -1.85 -3.93
N LEU A 75 6.27 -0.93 -3.43
CA LEU A 75 5.40 -0.10 -4.26
C LEU A 75 6.07 1.18 -4.77
N GLN A 76 7.29 1.50 -4.33
CA GLN A 76 7.97 2.75 -4.69
C GLN A 76 8.01 2.97 -6.21
N ASP A 77 8.41 1.94 -6.97
CA ASP A 77 8.49 1.99 -8.43
C ASP A 77 7.13 2.20 -9.12
N SER A 78 6.01 2.00 -8.40
CA SER A 78 4.66 2.26 -8.93
C SER A 78 4.18 3.68 -8.69
N PHE A 79 4.81 4.41 -7.77
CA PHE A 79 4.49 5.80 -7.45
C PHE A 79 5.52 6.79 -8.02
N GLU A 80 6.74 6.33 -8.27
CA GLU A 80 7.77 7.11 -8.94
C GLU A 80 7.59 7.00 -10.45
N ASP A 81 7.16 8.10 -11.07
CA ASP A 81 7.05 8.23 -12.52
C ASP A 81 8.43 7.97 -13.18
N ASP A 82 8.45 7.34 -14.35
CA ASP A 82 9.66 7.05 -15.17
C ASP A 82 10.46 8.32 -15.59
N LYS A 83 10.08 9.50 -15.12
CA LYS A 83 10.72 10.80 -15.40
C LYS A 83 12.14 10.94 -14.84
N GLN A 84 12.65 9.96 -14.10
CA GLN A 84 14.05 9.91 -13.64
C GLN A 84 14.94 8.95 -14.46
N LYS A 85 14.43 8.29 -15.50
CA LYS A 85 15.22 7.33 -16.30
C LYS A 85 15.93 7.92 -17.53
N PHE A 86 15.93 9.25 -17.70
CA PHE A 86 16.67 9.94 -18.76
C PHE A 86 17.36 11.19 -18.25
#